data_AF-A0A543AA20-F1
#
_entry.id   AF-A0A543AA20-F1
#
_cell.length_a   1.000
_cell.length_b   1.000
_cell.length_c   1.000
_cell.angle_alpha   90.00
_cell.angle_beta   90.00
_cell.angle_gamma   90.00
#
_symmetry.space_group_name_H-M   'P 1'
#
loop_
_entity.id
_entity.type
_entity.pdbx_description
1 polymer ?
#
loop_
_entity_poly.entity_id
_entity_poly.type
_entity_poly.pdbx_seq_one_letter_code
_entity_poly.pdbx_strand_id
1 'polypeptide(L)'
;MQTQKPDRDTQEVIDFLGRSVAVSGLSQAAFARALGTSAPRMSTYLSGATRPSAWFCVRARRLAEALAAASERRLMSAPATAAEIKRALQAGEAAWAWRMLLQGRDHLRLMLIDPLYSDLDLTDSWEAFPGTTGDDGFDALMAALAFHEFDEAGRPAPGWTRIEPLQEEWRPPHPFLSPERVVARTPDWLRRLHIYVPERDLATA
;
A
#
# COMPACT_ATOMS: atom_id res chain seq x y z
N MET A 1 24.53 -17.25 -27.71
CA MET A 1 23.31 -16.60 -28.20
C MET A 1 23.56 -15.09 -28.10
N GLN A 2 23.75 -14.40 -29.22
CA GLN A 2 24.02 -12.95 -29.20
C GLN A 2 22.72 -12.22 -28.89
N THR A 3 22.67 -11.49 -27.78
CA THR A 3 21.52 -10.66 -27.41
C THR A 3 21.43 -9.51 -28.41
N GLN A 4 20.45 -9.57 -29.32
CA GLN A 4 20.21 -8.51 -30.27
C GLN A 4 19.88 -7.22 -29.51
N LYS A 5 20.61 -6.14 -29.82
CA LYS A 5 20.41 -4.84 -29.18
C LYS A 5 18.96 -4.38 -29.43
N PRO A 6 18.22 -3.95 -28.39
CA PRO A 6 16.86 -3.46 -28.56
C PRO A 6 16.82 -2.25 -29.50
N ASP A 7 15.71 -2.09 -30.22
CA ASP A 7 15.44 -0.90 -31.02
C ASP A 7 15.34 0.36 -30.13
N ARG A 8 15.38 1.54 -30.76
CA ARG A 8 15.39 2.83 -30.06
C ARG A 8 14.21 2.98 -29.09
N ASP A 9 12.99 2.69 -29.53
CA ASP A 9 11.79 2.90 -28.73
C ASP A 9 11.74 1.91 -27.56
N THR A 10 12.14 0.66 -27.81
CA THR A 10 12.29 -0.34 -26.74
C THR A 10 13.33 0.10 -25.70
N GLN A 11 14.46 0.66 -26.13
CA GLN A 11 15.47 1.19 -25.21
C GLN A 11 14.93 2.38 -24.39
N GLU A 12 14.20 3.31 -25.02
CA GLU A 12 13.59 4.45 -24.32
C GLU A 12 12.61 3.98 -23.24
N VAL A 13 11.82 2.93 -23.49
CA VAL A 13 10.91 2.33 -22.50
C VAL A 13 11.67 1.64 -21.37
N ILE A 14 12.75 0.89 -21.66
CA ILE A 14 13.60 0.27 -20.64
C ILE A 14 14.17 1.34 -19.71
N ASP A 15 14.76 2.40 -20.28
CA ASP A 15 15.37 3.49 -19.51
C ASP A 15 14.33 4.23 -18.67
N PHE A 16 13.14 4.45 -19.24
CA PHE A 16 12.01 5.05 -18.54
C PHE A 16 11.56 4.22 -17.33
N LEU A 17 11.40 2.90 -17.49
CA LEU A 17 11.03 2.02 -16.38
C LEU A 17 12.15 1.90 -15.34
N GLY A 18 13.40 1.84 -15.77
CA GLY A 18 14.57 1.85 -14.88
C GLY A 18 14.62 3.12 -14.02
N ARG A 19 14.39 4.29 -14.63
CA ARG A 19 14.26 5.56 -13.89
C ARG A 19 13.08 5.54 -12.93
N SER A 20 11.92 5.02 -13.34
CA SER A 20 10.73 4.94 -12.49
C SER A 20 10.99 4.09 -11.24
N VAL A 21 11.68 2.94 -11.39
CA VAL A 21 12.12 2.12 -10.24
C VAL A 21 13.02 2.95 -9.32
N ALA A 22 14.06 3.59 -9.88
CA ALA A 22 15.02 4.36 -9.08
C ALA A 22 14.35 5.53 -8.32
N VAL A 23 13.49 6.31 -8.99
CA VAL A 23 12.76 7.43 -8.39
C VAL A 23 11.83 6.96 -7.28
N SER A 24 11.16 5.81 -7.44
CA SER A 24 10.22 5.30 -6.43
C SER A 24 10.87 4.97 -5.06
N GLY A 25 12.19 4.82 -5.01
CA GLY A 25 12.91 4.36 -3.81
C GLY A 25 12.67 2.88 -3.45
N LEU A 26 11.89 2.14 -4.25
CA LEU A 26 11.61 0.72 -4.03
C LEU A 26 12.62 -0.17 -4.77
N SER A 27 12.80 -1.40 -4.28
CA SER A 27 13.47 -2.44 -5.07
C SER A 27 12.62 -2.79 -6.31
N GLN A 28 13.25 -3.31 -7.36
CA GLN A 28 12.53 -3.71 -8.59
C GLN A 28 11.35 -4.66 -8.30
N ALA A 29 11.51 -5.62 -7.39
CA ALA A 29 10.45 -6.55 -7.03
C ALA A 29 9.31 -5.88 -6.24
N ALA A 30 9.64 -4.93 -5.35
CA ALA A 30 8.63 -4.17 -4.62
C ALA A 30 7.89 -3.20 -5.56
N PHE A 31 8.58 -2.54 -6.48
CA PHE A 31 7.95 -1.66 -7.47
C PHE A 31 7.08 -2.43 -8.46
N ALA A 32 7.51 -3.63 -8.89
CA ALA A 32 6.67 -4.52 -9.69
C ALA A 32 5.35 -4.83 -8.97
N ARG A 33 5.42 -5.18 -7.67
CA ARG A 33 4.23 -5.41 -6.85
C ARG A 33 3.37 -4.15 -6.77
N ALA A 34 3.95 -3.00 -6.45
CA ALA A 34 3.25 -1.72 -6.36
C ALA A 34 2.44 -1.40 -7.63
N LEU A 35 2.95 -1.79 -8.80
CA LEU A 35 2.28 -1.65 -10.09
C LEU A 35 1.18 -2.68 -10.36
N GLY A 36 1.06 -3.73 -9.55
CA GLY A 36 0.15 -4.85 -9.76
C GLY A 36 0.69 -5.89 -10.75
N THR A 37 2.01 -6.05 -10.85
CA THR A 37 2.65 -7.05 -11.70
C THR A 37 3.67 -7.90 -10.93
N SER A 38 4.17 -8.96 -11.56
CA SER A 38 5.16 -9.85 -10.95
C SER A 38 6.59 -9.40 -11.25
N ALA A 39 7.54 -9.73 -10.36
CA ALA A 39 8.95 -9.43 -10.57
C ALA A 39 9.52 -10.06 -11.86
N PRO A 40 9.17 -11.31 -12.25
CA PRO A 40 9.56 -11.87 -13.55
C PRO A 40 9.02 -11.05 -14.73
N ARG A 41 7.75 -10.63 -14.69
CA ARG A 41 7.16 -9.80 -15.75
C ARG A 41 7.85 -8.45 -15.85
N MET A 42 8.14 -7.80 -14.72
CA MET A 42 8.91 -6.56 -14.69
C MET A 42 10.32 -6.76 -15.28
N SER A 43 10.97 -7.88 -14.99
CA SER A 43 12.28 -8.21 -15.58
C SER A 43 12.20 -8.34 -17.11
N THR A 44 11.12 -8.90 -17.67
CA THR A 44 10.94 -8.94 -19.13
C THR A 44 10.73 -7.57 -19.76
N TYR A 45 10.14 -6.61 -19.02
CA TYR A 45 10.03 -5.23 -19.49
C TYR A 45 11.39 -4.52 -19.48
N LEU A 46 12.17 -4.69 -18.41
CA LEU A 46 13.49 -4.07 -18.26
C LEU A 46 14.56 -4.68 -19.17
N SER A 47 14.36 -5.90 -19.67
CA SER A 47 15.24 -6.51 -20.67
C SER A 47 14.80 -6.25 -22.12
N GLY A 48 13.65 -5.61 -22.34
CA GLY A 48 13.06 -5.41 -23.66
C GLY A 48 12.45 -6.67 -24.28
N ALA A 49 12.46 -7.81 -23.57
CA ALA A 49 11.87 -9.06 -24.04
C ALA A 49 10.34 -8.96 -24.18
N THR A 50 9.71 -8.02 -23.49
CA THR A 50 8.29 -7.70 -23.67
C THR A 50 8.07 -6.20 -23.62
N ARG A 51 7.21 -5.68 -24.50
CA ARG A 51 6.79 -4.29 -24.49
C ARG A 51 5.59 -4.11 -23.55
N PRO A 52 5.67 -3.26 -22.52
CA PRO A 52 4.52 -2.92 -21.69
C PRO A 52 3.51 -2.08 -22.49
N SER A 53 2.27 -2.04 -22.01
CA SER A 53 1.27 -1.11 -22.57
C SER A 53 1.58 0.34 -22.19
N ALA A 54 1.09 1.30 -22.98
CA ALA A 54 1.22 2.72 -22.64
C ALA A 54 0.61 3.05 -21.27
N TRP A 55 -0.53 2.44 -20.95
CA TRP A 55 -1.18 2.57 -19.63
C TRP A 55 -0.26 2.14 -18.48
N PHE A 56 0.48 1.04 -18.65
CA PHE A 56 1.44 0.57 -17.64
C PHE A 56 2.56 1.59 -17.42
N CYS A 57 3.09 2.19 -18.49
CA CYS A 57 4.12 3.22 -18.39
C CYS A 57 3.58 4.48 -17.68
N VAL A 58 2.37 4.94 -18.02
CA VAL A 58 1.73 6.08 -17.35
C VAL A 58 1.56 5.81 -15.86
N ARG A 59 1.07 4.62 -15.48
CA ARG A 59 0.94 4.22 -14.08
C ARG A 59 2.30 4.16 -13.38
N ALA A 60 3.34 3.63 -14.03
CA ALA A 60 4.70 3.56 -13.48
C ALA A 60 5.27 4.94 -13.15
N ARG A 61 5.13 5.92 -14.05
CA ARG A 61 5.58 7.29 -13.80
C ARG A 61 4.87 7.89 -12.60
N ARG A 62 3.53 7.85 -12.63
CA ARG A 62 2.67 8.45 -11.61
C ARG A 62 2.96 7.87 -10.22
N LEU A 63 3.01 6.54 -10.09
CA LEU A 63 3.34 5.89 -8.82
C LEU A 63 4.75 6.21 -8.34
N ALA A 64 5.75 6.22 -9.23
CA ALA A 64 7.12 6.53 -8.86
C ALA A 64 7.26 7.96 -8.31
N GLU A 65 6.66 8.94 -9.00
CA GLU A 65 6.65 10.35 -8.57
C GLU A 65 5.92 10.52 -7.22
N ALA A 66 4.75 9.89 -7.04
CA ALA A 66 3.99 9.99 -5.79
C ALA A 66 4.70 9.32 -4.61
N LEU A 67 5.33 8.15 -4.83
CA LEU A 67 6.13 7.46 -3.81
C LEU A 67 7.34 8.31 -3.39
N ALA A 68 8.06 8.89 -4.34
CA ALA A 68 9.17 9.80 -4.07
C ALA A 68 8.71 11.03 -3.28
N ALA A 69 7.64 11.68 -3.73
CA ALA A 69 7.10 12.89 -3.12
C ALA A 69 6.55 12.66 -1.71
N ALA A 70 5.92 11.50 -1.45
CA ALA A 70 5.50 11.10 -0.11
C ALA A 70 6.72 10.88 0.80
N SER A 71 7.74 10.17 0.31
CA SER A 71 8.98 9.93 1.06
C SER A 71 9.72 11.23 1.41
N GLU A 72 9.83 12.17 0.47
CA GLU A 72 10.45 13.49 0.71
C GLU A 72 9.75 14.28 1.81
N ARG A 73 8.43 14.12 1.92
CA ARG A 73 7.59 14.75 2.96
C ARG A 73 7.49 13.92 4.24
N ARG A 74 8.19 12.78 4.31
CA ARG A 74 8.14 11.82 5.42
C ARG A 74 6.72 11.29 5.69
N LEU A 75 5.89 11.27 4.65
CA LEU A 75 4.58 10.65 4.68
C LEU A 75 4.70 9.18 4.31
N MET A 76 3.93 8.35 4.98
CA MET A 76 3.91 6.92 4.71
C MET A 76 3.03 6.65 3.49
N SER A 77 3.54 5.83 2.58
CA SER A 77 2.79 5.22 1.48
C SER A 77 2.23 3.85 1.91
N ALA A 78 1.37 3.24 1.10
CA ALA A 78 0.89 1.88 1.39
C ALA A 78 2.07 0.87 1.45
N PRO A 79 3.00 0.79 0.47
CA PRO A 79 4.17 -0.08 0.57
C PRO A 79 5.07 0.20 1.79
N ALA A 80 5.29 1.48 2.13
CA ALA A 80 6.11 1.84 3.29
C ALA A 80 5.47 1.40 4.61
N THR A 81 4.15 1.62 4.75
CA THR A 81 3.36 1.19 5.92
C THR A 81 3.45 -0.31 6.12
N ALA A 82 3.18 -1.10 5.08
CA ALA A 82 3.29 -2.55 5.19
C ALA A 82 4.71 -3.03 5.55
N ALA A 83 5.74 -2.38 5.01
CA ALA A 83 7.13 -2.72 5.31
C ALA A 83 7.56 -2.38 6.75
N GLU A 84 7.04 -1.30 7.33
CA GLU A 84 7.28 -0.96 8.75
C GLU A 84 6.52 -1.88 9.69
N ILE A 85 5.25 -2.19 9.41
CA ILE A 85 4.46 -3.18 10.17
C ILE A 85 5.18 -4.52 10.14
N LYS A 86 5.61 -4.99 8.96
CA LYS A 86 6.36 -6.25 8.82
C LYS A 86 7.60 -6.28 9.70
N ARG A 87 8.41 -5.22 9.69
CA ARG A 87 9.62 -5.13 10.51
C ARG A 87 9.28 -5.19 11.99
N ALA A 88 8.26 -4.47 12.42
CA ALA A 88 7.79 -4.47 13.80
C ALA A 88 7.34 -5.88 14.25
N LEU A 89 6.54 -6.57 13.43
CA LEU A 89 6.07 -7.92 13.72
C LEU A 89 7.22 -8.94 13.77
N GLN A 90 8.18 -8.84 12.85
CA GLN A 90 9.39 -9.68 12.86
C GLN A 90 10.26 -9.47 14.10
N ALA A 91 10.24 -8.26 14.69
CA ALA A 91 10.90 -7.94 15.95
C ALA A 91 10.08 -8.33 17.20
N GLY A 92 8.85 -8.84 17.04
CA GLY A 92 7.94 -9.13 18.16
C GLY A 92 7.29 -7.88 18.78
N GLU A 93 7.34 -6.74 18.10
CA GLU A 93 6.86 -5.44 18.60
C GLU A 93 5.44 -5.12 18.10
N ALA A 94 4.46 -5.93 18.48
CA ALA A 94 3.06 -5.77 18.01
C ALA A 94 2.47 -4.38 18.30
N ALA A 95 2.83 -3.76 19.43
CA ALA A 95 2.41 -2.39 19.75
C ALA A 95 3.01 -1.34 18.79
N TRP A 96 4.23 -1.57 18.30
CA TRP A 96 4.86 -0.72 17.29
C TRP A 96 4.21 -0.92 15.92
N ALA A 97 3.89 -2.17 15.55
CA ALA A 97 3.12 -2.48 14.34
C ALA A 97 1.79 -1.71 14.31
N TRP A 98 1.06 -1.68 15.44
CA TRP A 98 -0.17 -0.90 15.58
C TRP A 98 0.04 0.60 15.33
N ARG A 99 1.10 1.17 15.91
CA ARG A 99 1.44 2.60 15.71
C ARG A 99 1.74 2.90 14.25
N MET A 100 2.50 2.05 13.57
CA MET A 100 2.82 2.23 12.15
C MET A 100 1.59 2.15 11.26
N LEU A 101 0.64 1.25 11.58
CA LEU A 101 -0.65 1.18 10.91
C LEU A 101 -1.46 2.47 11.06
N LEU A 102 -1.64 2.95 12.30
CA LEU A 102 -2.41 4.17 12.57
C LEU A 102 -1.74 5.41 11.97
N GLN A 103 -0.41 5.52 12.09
CA GLN A 103 0.34 6.60 11.47
C GLN A 103 0.21 6.58 9.94
N GLY A 104 0.25 5.39 9.33
CA GLY A 104 0.00 5.23 7.89
C GLY A 104 -1.38 5.75 7.50
N ARG A 105 -2.43 5.33 8.20
CA ARG A 105 -3.79 5.83 7.97
C ARG A 105 -3.89 7.34 8.15
N ASP A 106 -3.30 7.91 9.20
CA ASP A 106 -3.36 9.35 9.44
C ASP A 106 -2.68 10.14 8.31
N HIS A 107 -1.55 9.65 7.81
CA HIS A 107 -0.90 10.23 6.62
C HIS A 107 -1.76 10.10 5.36
N LEU A 108 -2.43 8.96 5.14
CA LEU A 108 -3.40 8.81 4.05
C LEU A 108 -4.51 9.86 4.17
N ARG A 109 -5.10 9.98 5.36
CA ARG A 109 -6.17 10.93 5.62
C ARG A 109 -5.72 12.35 5.32
N LEU A 110 -4.53 12.77 5.76
CA LEU A 110 -3.94 14.07 5.41
C LEU A 110 -3.85 14.27 3.88
N MET A 111 -3.35 13.28 3.14
CA MET A 111 -3.26 13.36 1.68
C MET A 111 -4.63 13.49 1.00
N LEU A 112 -5.68 12.90 1.58
CA LEU A 112 -7.02 12.90 0.99
C LEU A 112 -7.80 14.19 1.24
N ILE A 113 -7.64 14.80 2.43
CA ILE A 113 -8.54 15.89 2.87
C ILE A 113 -7.86 17.26 2.93
N ASP A 114 -6.54 17.33 3.11
CA ASP A 114 -5.85 18.59 3.35
C ASP A 114 -5.38 19.22 2.02
N PRO A 115 -5.87 20.42 1.66
CA PRO A 115 -5.49 21.10 0.42
C PRO A 115 -3.98 21.32 0.27
N LEU A 116 -3.22 21.41 1.37
CA LEU A 116 -1.77 21.55 1.36
C LEU A 116 -1.05 20.36 0.72
N TYR A 117 -1.74 19.22 0.58
CA TYR A 117 -1.20 17.99 0.00
C TYR A 117 -1.83 17.64 -1.36
N SER A 118 -2.59 18.56 -1.96
CA SER A 118 -3.30 18.35 -3.24
C SER A 118 -2.46 18.61 -4.51
N ASP A 119 -1.29 19.26 -4.38
CA ASP A 119 -0.48 19.75 -5.51
C ASP A 119 0.28 18.66 -6.26
N LEU A 120 0.60 17.57 -5.57
CA LEU A 120 1.02 16.29 -6.14
C LEU A 120 -0.07 15.33 -5.74
N ASP A 121 -0.56 14.47 -6.63
CA ASP A 121 -1.58 13.48 -6.27
C ASP A 121 -0.94 12.39 -5.39
N LEU A 122 -0.54 12.77 -4.16
CA LEU A 122 0.18 11.93 -3.19
C LEU A 122 -0.66 10.71 -2.81
N THR A 123 -1.97 10.77 -3.04
CA THR A 123 -2.89 9.65 -2.88
C THR A 123 -2.50 8.45 -3.75
N ASP A 124 -1.77 8.66 -4.85
CA ASP A 124 -1.21 7.61 -5.69
C ASP A 124 -0.19 6.74 -4.96
N SER A 125 0.49 7.28 -3.94
CA SER A 125 1.38 6.48 -3.08
C SER A 125 0.60 5.42 -2.27
N TRP A 126 -0.71 5.59 -2.11
CA TRP A 126 -1.63 4.63 -1.51
C TRP A 126 -2.43 3.82 -2.54
N GLU A 127 -2.44 4.22 -3.82
CA GLU A 127 -2.84 3.34 -4.91
C GLU A 127 -1.84 2.20 -5.18
N ALA A 128 -0.58 2.40 -4.79
CA ALA A 128 0.47 1.39 -4.92
C ALA A 128 0.14 0.14 -4.10
N PHE A 129 0.16 -1.02 -4.73
CA PHE A 129 -0.12 -2.29 -4.05
C PHE A 129 0.94 -2.56 -2.95
N PRO A 130 0.55 -2.74 -1.68
CA PRO A 130 1.49 -2.98 -0.60
C PRO A 130 2.13 -4.37 -0.66
N GLY A 131 3.24 -4.57 0.04
CA GLY A 131 3.70 -5.93 0.39
C GLY A 131 2.82 -6.53 1.48
N THR A 132 2.92 -7.85 1.71
CA THR A 132 2.37 -8.44 2.93
C THR A 132 3.17 -7.98 4.15
N THR A 133 2.46 -7.71 5.25
CA THR A 133 3.01 -7.47 6.58
C THR A 133 3.54 -8.76 7.21
N GLY A 134 3.17 -9.92 6.67
CA GLY A 134 3.43 -11.23 7.25
C GLY A 134 2.37 -11.70 8.25
N ASP A 135 1.31 -10.92 8.44
CA ASP A 135 0.14 -11.26 9.24
C ASP A 135 -1.13 -10.90 8.45
N ASP A 136 -1.96 -11.90 8.16
CA ASP A 136 -3.16 -11.72 7.31
C ASP A 136 -4.16 -10.73 7.91
N GLY A 137 -4.21 -10.62 9.23
CA GLY A 137 -5.10 -9.71 9.92
C GLY A 137 -4.65 -8.26 9.86
N PHE A 138 -3.35 -7.99 9.99
CA PHE A 138 -2.79 -6.67 9.73
C PHE A 138 -2.94 -6.28 8.24
N ASP A 139 -2.75 -7.22 7.31
CA ASP A 139 -2.95 -6.99 5.88
C ASP A 139 -4.42 -6.60 5.60
N ALA A 140 -5.37 -7.33 6.19
CA ALA A 140 -6.79 -7.07 6.03
C ALA A 140 -7.24 -5.77 6.71
N LEU A 141 -6.76 -5.47 7.92
CA LEU A 141 -7.07 -4.24 8.63
C LEU A 141 -6.51 -3.01 7.89
N MET A 142 -5.30 -3.09 7.35
CA MET A 142 -4.73 -2.01 6.54
C MET A 142 -5.55 -1.75 5.28
N ALA A 143 -5.98 -2.81 4.58
CA ALA A 143 -6.86 -2.69 3.42
C ALA A 143 -8.22 -2.06 3.78
N ALA A 144 -8.83 -2.51 4.87
CA ALA A 144 -10.13 -2.00 5.32
C ALA A 144 -10.05 -0.53 5.74
N LEU A 145 -9.01 -0.14 6.48
CA LEU A 145 -8.79 1.26 6.86
C LEU A 145 -8.57 2.14 5.65
N ALA A 146 -7.72 1.73 4.71
CA ALA A 146 -7.52 2.47 3.47
C ALA A 146 -8.83 2.62 2.69
N PHE A 147 -9.60 1.54 2.51
CA PHE A 147 -10.91 1.61 1.85
C PHE A 147 -11.81 2.66 2.50
N HIS A 148 -11.91 2.62 3.84
CA HIS A 148 -12.77 3.52 4.60
C HIS A 148 -12.35 4.99 4.44
N GLU A 149 -11.06 5.32 4.53
CA GLU A 149 -10.59 6.70 4.37
C GLU A 149 -10.85 7.23 2.95
N PHE A 150 -10.67 6.42 1.91
CA PHE A 150 -11.01 6.80 0.54
C PHE A 150 -12.52 7.05 0.37
N ASP A 151 -13.36 6.17 0.94
CA ASP A 151 -14.82 6.26 0.89
C ASP A 151 -15.33 7.52 1.61
N GLU A 152 -14.82 7.81 2.81
CA GLU A 152 -15.15 9.03 3.58
C GLU A 152 -14.72 10.30 2.83
N ALA A 153 -13.60 10.26 2.10
CA ALA A 153 -13.15 11.35 1.25
C ALA A 153 -13.93 11.47 -0.08
N GLY A 154 -14.91 10.59 -0.34
CA GLY A 154 -15.69 10.55 -1.58
C GLY A 154 -14.84 10.18 -2.81
N ARG A 155 -13.73 9.45 -2.63
CA ARG A 155 -12.78 9.07 -3.68
C ARG A 155 -12.82 7.57 -3.96
N PRO A 156 -12.55 7.15 -5.22
CA PRO A 156 -12.52 5.74 -5.55
C PRO A 156 -11.36 5.02 -4.85
N ALA A 157 -11.68 4.05 -4.01
CA ALA A 157 -10.66 3.28 -3.30
C ALA A 157 -9.81 2.39 -4.25
N PRO A 158 -8.50 2.21 -3.96
CA PRO A 158 -7.61 1.36 -4.73
C PRO A 158 -8.08 -0.09 -4.82
N GLY A 159 -7.76 -0.78 -5.91
CA GLY A 159 -8.13 -2.19 -6.14
C GLY A 159 -7.79 -3.13 -4.98
N TRP A 160 -6.59 -2.96 -4.40
CA TRP A 160 -6.07 -3.83 -3.33
C TRP A 160 -6.82 -3.70 -2.00
N THR A 161 -7.61 -2.65 -1.82
CA THR A 161 -8.40 -2.43 -0.61
C THR A 161 -9.73 -3.21 -0.60
N ARG A 162 -10.15 -3.71 -1.77
CA ARG A 162 -11.36 -4.54 -1.92
C ARG A 162 -11.02 -5.98 -1.57
N ILE A 163 -11.13 -6.31 -0.29
CA ILE A 163 -10.86 -7.64 0.23
C ILE A 163 -12.16 -8.39 0.51
N GLU A 164 -12.09 -9.71 0.40
CA GLU A 164 -13.13 -10.59 0.93
C GLU A 164 -13.01 -10.70 2.46
N PRO A 165 -14.09 -11.06 3.18
CA PRO A 165 -14.01 -11.35 4.60
C PRO A 165 -12.97 -12.42 4.92
N LEU A 166 -12.25 -12.25 6.03
CA LEU A 166 -11.28 -13.25 6.48
C LEU A 166 -11.96 -14.59 6.74
N GLN A 167 -11.29 -15.69 6.37
CA GLN A 167 -11.83 -17.04 6.60
C GLN A 167 -11.93 -17.37 8.09
N GLU A 168 -10.97 -16.86 8.87
CA GLU A 168 -10.95 -16.95 10.33
C GLU A 168 -11.14 -15.55 10.92
N GLU A 169 -11.93 -15.46 11.98
CA GLU A 169 -12.11 -14.19 12.70
C GLU A 169 -10.77 -13.69 13.23
N TRP A 170 -10.39 -12.48 12.83
CA TRP A 170 -9.18 -11.86 13.36
C TRP A 170 -9.53 -10.86 14.46
N ARG A 171 -8.95 -11.13 15.63
CA ARG A 171 -9.13 -10.31 16.83
C ARG A 171 -7.79 -10.14 17.53
N PRO A 172 -7.12 -8.98 17.42
CA PRO A 172 -5.90 -8.76 18.18
C PRO A 172 -6.20 -8.83 19.69
N PRO A 173 -5.27 -9.33 20.51
CA PRO A 173 -5.44 -9.35 21.96
C PRO A 173 -5.70 -7.94 22.51
N HIS A 174 -6.78 -7.80 23.28
CA HIS A 174 -7.14 -6.51 23.87
C HIS A 174 -6.90 -6.53 25.40
N PRO A 175 -6.13 -5.59 25.97
CA PRO A 175 -5.72 -5.63 27.38
C PRO A 175 -6.87 -5.44 28.39
N PHE A 176 -7.92 -4.71 28.03
CA PHE A 176 -8.98 -4.29 28.98
C PHE A 176 -10.41 -4.76 28.68
N LEU A 177 -10.69 -5.31 27.50
CA LEU A 177 -12.04 -5.61 27.05
C LEU A 177 -12.20 -7.12 26.90
N SER A 178 -13.38 -7.62 27.28
CA SER A 178 -13.74 -9.01 27.00
C SER A 178 -13.98 -9.21 25.49
N PRO A 179 -13.87 -10.45 25.00
CA PRO A 179 -14.18 -10.81 23.61
C PRO A 179 -15.52 -10.23 23.12
N GLU A 180 -16.59 -10.32 23.91
CA GLU A 180 -17.93 -9.85 23.55
C GLU A 180 -17.98 -8.31 23.48
N ARG A 181 -17.26 -7.63 24.38
CA ARG A 181 -17.17 -6.16 24.37
C ARG A 181 -16.35 -5.64 23.19
N VAL A 182 -15.34 -6.38 22.74
CA VAL A 182 -14.60 -6.05 21.51
C VAL A 182 -15.58 -6.08 20.34
N VAL A 183 -16.29 -7.20 20.14
CA VAL A 183 -17.27 -7.35 19.06
C VAL A 183 -18.33 -6.25 19.08
N ALA A 184 -18.89 -5.95 20.26
CA ALA A 184 -19.93 -4.94 20.42
C ALA A 184 -19.46 -3.51 20.13
N ARG A 185 -18.14 -3.24 20.18
CA ARG A 185 -17.54 -1.93 19.94
C ARG A 185 -16.81 -1.82 18.60
N THR A 186 -16.76 -2.91 17.84
CA THR A 186 -16.16 -2.90 16.50
C THR A 186 -17.12 -2.27 15.49
N PRO A 187 -16.68 -1.31 14.66
CA PRO A 187 -17.50 -0.74 13.59
C PRO A 187 -18.03 -1.80 12.61
N ASP A 188 -19.24 -1.58 12.11
CA ASP A 188 -19.94 -2.50 11.20
C ASP A 188 -19.12 -2.85 9.95
N TRP A 189 -18.36 -1.88 9.41
CA TRP A 189 -17.55 -2.08 8.23
C TRP A 189 -16.34 -3.01 8.45
N LEU A 190 -15.82 -3.10 9.68
CA LEU A 190 -14.81 -4.10 10.05
C LEU A 190 -15.45 -5.46 10.36
N ARG A 191 -16.59 -5.48 11.05
CA ARG A 191 -17.29 -6.74 11.38
C ARG A 191 -17.67 -7.53 10.12
N ARG A 192 -18.09 -6.84 9.05
CA ARG A 192 -18.38 -7.47 7.75
C ARG A 192 -17.17 -8.18 7.13
N LEU A 193 -15.96 -7.81 7.53
CA LEU A 193 -14.70 -8.41 7.06
C LEU A 193 -14.13 -9.44 8.05
N HIS A 194 -14.88 -9.76 9.11
CA HIS A 194 -14.46 -10.60 10.23
C HIS A 194 -13.23 -10.05 10.97
N ILE A 195 -13.08 -8.72 10.98
CA ILE A 195 -12.05 -8.00 11.73
C ILE A 195 -12.70 -7.38 12.97
N TYR A 196 -12.18 -7.70 14.15
CA TYR A 196 -12.77 -7.27 15.43
C TYR A 196 -11.81 -6.37 16.20
N VAL A 197 -11.88 -5.08 15.91
CA VAL A 197 -11.11 -4.01 16.57
C VAL A 197 -12.09 -2.94 17.05
N PRO A 198 -12.06 -2.50 18.32
CA PRO A 198 -12.94 -1.42 18.80
C PRO A 198 -12.66 -0.11 18.08
N GLU A 199 -13.71 0.68 17.80
CA GLU A 199 -13.58 1.98 17.12
C GLU A 199 -12.59 2.93 17.83
N ARG A 200 -12.60 2.91 19.17
CA ARG A 200 -11.70 3.72 19.98
C ARG A 200 -10.22 3.40 19.75
N ASP A 201 -9.88 2.17 19.41
CA ASP A 201 -8.49 1.74 19.19
C ASP A 201 -7.99 2.13 17.80
N LEU A 202 -8.92 2.50 16.91
CA LEU A 202 -8.61 3.11 15.63
C LEU A 202 -8.28 4.60 15.81
N ALA A 203 -8.90 5.32 16.74
CA ALA A 203 -8.62 6.74 16.91
C ALA A 203 -7.19 7.00 17.38
N THR A 204 -6.50 7.95 16.76
CA THR A 204 -5.23 8.50 17.28
C THR A 204 -5.57 9.51 18.37
N ALA A 205 -4.95 9.37 19.55
CA ALA A 205 -5.23 10.18 20.74
C ALA A 205 -4.79 11.64 20.61
#